data_AF-A0A2G5ZAD1-F1
#
_entry.id   AF-A0A2G5ZAD1-F1
#
_cell.length_a   1.000
_cell.length_b   1.000
_cell.length_c   1.000
_cell.angle_alpha   90.00
_cell.angle_beta   90.00
_cell.angle_gamma   90.00
#
_symmetry.space_group_name_H-M   'P 1'
#
loop_
_entity.id
_entity.type
_entity.pdbx_description
1 polymer ?
#
loop_
_entity_poly.entity_id
_entity_poly.type
_entity_poly.pdbx_seq_one_letter_code
_entity_poly.pdbx_strand_id
1 'polypeptide(L)'
;ARSSESTSIRVAVEKVDQLINLVGELVITQSMLAQRSNELDPVTHGDLITSMGQLQRNARDLQESVMSIRMMPMEYVFSRFPRLVRDLASKLNKQIELTLMGSSTELDKSLIERIIDPLTHL
;
A
#
# COMPACT_ATOMS: atom_id res chain seq x y z
N ALA A 1 -6.09 22.88 -21.77
CA ALA A 1 -5.89 22.14 -20.51
C ALA A 1 -4.39 21.89 -20.36
N ARG A 2 -3.75 22.33 -19.27
CA ARG A 2 -2.33 22.03 -19.01
C ARG A 2 -2.24 20.58 -18.54
N SER A 3 -1.61 19.72 -19.34
CA SER A 3 -1.15 18.41 -18.88
C SER A 3 -0.14 18.64 -17.75
N SER A 4 -0.48 18.28 -16.52
CA SER A 4 0.51 18.18 -15.46
C SER A 4 1.50 17.10 -15.88
N GLU A 5 2.70 17.49 -16.32
CA GLU A 5 3.81 16.55 -16.48
C GLU A 5 4.03 15.89 -15.13
N SER A 6 3.70 14.61 -15.02
CA SER A 6 4.02 13.81 -13.86
C SER A 6 5.54 13.61 -13.83
N THR A 7 6.22 14.53 -13.14
CA THR A 7 7.65 14.41 -12.87
C THR A 7 7.87 13.18 -11.99
N SER A 8 8.51 12.15 -12.55
CA SER A 8 8.83 10.92 -11.82
C SER A 8 10.22 11.02 -11.21
N ILE A 9 10.37 10.52 -9.98
CA ILE A 9 11.64 10.45 -9.26
C ILE A 9 11.94 8.97 -9.01
N ARG A 10 13.10 8.50 -9.49
CA ARG A 10 13.59 7.15 -9.15
C ARG A 10 14.30 7.20 -7.81
N VAL A 11 13.87 6.34 -6.89
CA VAL A 11 14.42 6.22 -5.54
C VAL A 11 14.82 4.77 -5.30
N ALA A 12 15.87 4.57 -4.52
CA ALA A 12 16.31 3.24 -4.10
C ALA A 12 15.25 2.62 -3.16
N VAL A 13 14.99 1.32 -3.30
CA VAL A 13 13.95 0.61 -2.53
C VAL A 13 14.26 0.68 -1.02
N GLU A 14 15.54 0.58 -0.67
CA GLU A 14 16.02 0.61 0.71
C GLU A 14 15.66 1.93 1.42
N LYS A 15 15.61 3.05 0.68
CA LYS A 15 15.21 4.35 1.25
C LYS A 15 13.71 4.39 1.57
N VAL A 16 12.88 3.79 0.72
CA VAL A 16 11.43 3.69 0.94
C VAL A 16 11.15 2.78 2.13
N ASP A 17 11.87 1.66 2.23
CA ASP A 17 11.75 0.72 3.34
C ASP A 17 12.17 1.34 4.68
N GLN A 18 13.27 2.09 4.71
CA GLN A 18 13.68 2.86 5.89
C GLN A 18 12.60 3.86 6.31
N LEU A 19 11.99 4.55 5.35
CA LEU A 19 10.94 5.53 5.63
C LEU A 19 9.70 4.86 6.24
N ILE A 20 9.32 3.68 5.74
CA ILE A 20 8.22 2.88 6.30
C ILE A 20 8.53 2.42 7.73
N ASN A 21 9.77 2.01 8.01
CA ASN A 21 10.18 1.62 9.36
C ASN A 21 10.08 2.79 10.34
N LEU A 22 10.59 3.98 9.96
CA LEU A 22 10.51 5.19 10.79
C LEU A 22 9.07 5.60 11.07
N VAL A 23 8.19 5.52 10.06
CA VAL A 23 6.76 5.80 10.26
C VAL A 23 6.10 4.74 11.14
N GLY A 24 6.50 3.47 11.01
CA GLY A 24 6.07 2.40 11.92
C GLY A 24 6.44 2.70 13.38
N GLU A 25 7.68 3.08 13.65
CA GLU A 25 8.15 3.48 14.99
C GLU A 25 7.42 4.72 15.51
N LEU A 26 7.14 5.69 14.64
CA LEU A 26 6.34 6.87 14.99
C LEU A 26 4.92 6.49 15.42
N VAL A 27 4.25 5.60 14.69
CA VAL A 27 2.89 5.13 15.01
C VAL A 27 2.88 4.35 16.32
N ILE A 28 3.90 3.53 16.59
CA ILE A 28 4.05 2.82 17.86
C ILE A 28 4.22 3.82 19.02
N THR A 29 5.11 4.80 18.85
CA THR A 29 5.36 5.85 19.85
C THR A 29 4.11 6.67 20.12
N GLN A 30 3.40 7.06 19.06
CA GLN A 30 2.13 7.79 19.15
C GLN A 30 1.07 6.96 19.90
N SER A 31 0.99 5.66 19.65
CA SER A 31 0.04 4.77 20.34
C SER A 31 0.34 4.66 21.83
N MET A 32 1.62 4.57 22.20
CA MET A 32 2.05 4.60 23.61
C MET A 32 1.70 5.94 24.29
N LEU A 33 1.88 7.06 23.60
CA LEU A 33 1.52 8.39 24.11
C LEU A 33 0.01 8.54 24.27
N ALA A 34 -0.78 8.07 23.31
CA ALA A 34 -2.24 8.09 23.38
C ALA A 34 -2.74 7.25 24.58
N GLN A 35 -2.17 6.06 24.81
CA GLN A 35 -2.52 5.23 25.96
C GLN A 35 -2.26 5.96 27.28
N ARG A 36 -1.07 6.56 27.45
CA ARG A 36 -0.73 7.33 28.65
C ARG A 36 -1.60 8.59 28.80
N SER A 37 -1.94 9.24 27.69
CA SER A 37 -2.81 10.42 27.70
C SER A 37 -4.23 10.08 28.13
N ASN A 38 -4.70 8.85 27.93
CA ASN A 38 -6.02 8.42 28.39
C ASN A 38 -6.09 8.22 29.92
N GLU A 39 -4.95 8.15 30.60
CA GLU A 39 -4.87 8.08 32.07
C GLU A 39 -4.93 9.47 32.73
N LEU A 40 -4.82 10.55 31.94
CA LEU A 40 -4.87 11.92 32.42
C LEU A 40 -6.31 12.37 32.64
N ASP A 41 -6.54 13.18 33.67
CA ASP A 41 -7.82 13.84 33.89
C ASP A 41 -8.13 14.83 32.74
N PRO A 42 -9.22 14.61 31.98
CA PRO A 42 -9.59 15.45 30.85
C PRO A 42 -9.94 16.90 31.22
N VAL A 43 -10.40 17.14 32.45
CA VAL A 43 -10.75 18.50 32.91
C VAL A 43 -9.49 19.34 33.07
N THR A 44 -8.41 18.72 33.53
CA THR A 44 -7.14 19.39 33.79
C THR A 44 -6.22 19.42 32.54
N HIS A 45 -6.36 18.46 31.62
CA HIS A 45 -5.43 18.26 30.48
C HIS A 45 -6.10 18.27 29.09
N GLY A 46 -7.27 18.88 28.93
CA GLY A 46 -8.04 18.86 27.68
C GLY A 46 -7.27 19.31 26.42
N ASP A 47 -6.44 20.35 26.54
CA ASP A 47 -5.62 20.86 25.42
C ASP A 47 -4.56 19.85 24.95
N LEU A 48 -3.93 19.14 25.90
CA LEU A 48 -2.96 18.09 25.59
C LEU A 48 -3.62 16.91 24.90
N ILE A 49 -4.77 16.46 25.40
CA ILE A 49 -5.55 15.35 24.80
C ILE A 49 -5.95 15.71 23.36
N THR A 50 -6.40 16.95 23.13
CA THR A 50 -6.76 17.44 21.80
C THR A 50 -5.55 17.44 20.86
N SER A 51 -4.39 17.92 21.35
CA SER A 51 -3.13 17.93 20.59
C SER A 51 -2.64 16.51 20.25
N MET A 52 -2.81 15.55 21.17
CA MET A 52 -2.51 14.13 20.90
C MET A 52 -3.43 13.53 19.83
N GLY A 53 -4.71 13.90 19.83
CA GLY A 53 -5.64 13.49 18.78
C GLY A 53 -5.27 14.05 17.40
N GLN A 54 -4.75 15.29 17.34
CA GLN A 54 -4.23 15.86 16.09
C GLN A 54 -2.97 15.12 15.61
N LEU A 55 -2.03 14.84 16.52
CA LEU A 55 -0.83 14.06 16.21
C LEU A 55 -1.18 12.67 15.67
N GLN A 56 -2.18 12.01 16.25
CA GLN A 56 -2.66 10.71 15.77
C GLN A 56 -3.13 10.74 14.33
N ARG A 57 -3.94 11.75 13.97
CA ARG A 57 -4.44 11.93 12.61
C ARG A 57 -3.30 12.18 11.63
N ASN A 58 -2.42 13.13 11.95
CA ASN A 58 -1.27 13.44 11.10
C ASN A 58 -0.34 12.24 10.90
N ALA A 59 -0.11 11.44 11.95
CA ALA A 59 0.71 10.23 11.85
C ALA A 59 0.05 9.16 10.94
N ARG A 60 -1.27 9.01 11.01
CA ARG A 60 -2.02 8.11 10.12
C ARG A 60 -1.99 8.60 8.67
N ASP A 61 -2.22 9.88 8.42
CA ASP A 61 -2.17 10.46 7.08
C ASP A 61 -0.78 10.32 6.46
N LEU A 62 0.27 10.50 7.29
CA LEU A 62 1.66 10.26 6.89
C LEU A 62 1.90 8.78 6.55
N GLN A 63 1.38 7.85 7.37
CA GLN A 63 1.49 6.42 7.11
C GLN A 63 0.82 6.03 5.78
N GLU A 64 -0.38 6.52 5.52
CA GLU A 64 -1.10 6.25 4.27
C GLU A 64 -0.35 6.83 3.07
N SER A 65 0.13 8.07 3.18
CA SER A 65 0.93 8.74 2.14
C SER A 65 2.25 8.03 1.85
N VAL A 66 2.87 7.43 2.86
CA VAL A 66 4.14 6.71 2.70
C VAL A 66 3.93 5.32 2.11
N MET A 67 2.87 4.63 2.55
CA MET A 67 2.50 3.33 1.98
C MET A 67 2.13 3.45 0.50
N SER A 68 1.50 4.57 0.08
CA SER A 68 1.13 4.80 -1.32
C SER A 68 2.33 4.88 -2.27
N ILE A 69 3.51 5.31 -1.79
CA ILE A 69 4.74 5.41 -2.60
C ILE A 69 5.17 4.03 -3.15
N ARG A 70 4.85 2.94 -2.44
CA ARG A 70 5.21 1.57 -2.84
C ARG A 70 4.13 0.89 -3.69
N MET A 71 3.01 1.54 -3.93
CA MET A 71 1.90 0.93 -4.67
C MET A 71 2.31 0.70 -6.14
N MET A 72 1.98 -0.47 -6.66
CA MET A 72 2.15 -0.82 -8.07
C MET A 72 0.84 -1.35 -8.65
N PRO A 73 0.55 -1.11 -9.94
CA PRO A 73 -0.68 -1.59 -10.57
C PRO A 73 -0.72 -3.12 -10.67
N MET A 74 -1.93 -3.68 -10.53
CA MET A 74 -2.19 -5.12 -10.68
C MET A 74 -1.87 -5.66 -12.08
N GLU A 75 -1.77 -4.78 -13.07
CA GLU A 75 -1.31 -5.11 -14.43
C GLU A 75 0.00 -5.90 -14.45
N TYR A 76 0.93 -5.61 -13.54
CA TYR A 76 2.19 -6.36 -13.42
C TYR A 76 1.96 -7.86 -13.20
N VAL A 77 0.97 -8.22 -12.37
CA VAL A 77 0.57 -9.61 -12.11
C VAL A 77 -0.18 -10.17 -13.32
N PHE A 78 -1.16 -9.43 -13.82
CA PHE A 78 -2.07 -9.90 -14.86
C PHE A 78 -1.41 -10.10 -16.22
N SER A 79 -0.32 -9.40 -16.50
CA SER A 79 0.42 -9.45 -17.77
C SER A 79 0.80 -10.87 -18.23
N ARG A 80 0.95 -11.83 -17.31
CA ARG A 80 1.36 -13.22 -17.60
C ARG A 80 0.20 -14.15 -17.96
N PHE A 81 -1.01 -13.83 -17.49
CA PHE A 81 -2.17 -14.72 -17.63
C PHE A 81 -2.67 -14.93 -19.07
N PRO A 82 -2.70 -13.92 -19.96
CA PRO A 82 -3.17 -14.13 -21.32
C PRO A 82 -2.40 -15.23 -22.07
N ARG A 83 -1.10 -15.36 -21.81
CA ARG A 83 -0.29 -16.43 -22.40
C ARG A 83 -0.55 -17.77 -21.72
N LEU A 84 -0.52 -17.83 -20.39
CA LEU A 84 -0.79 -19.05 -19.63
C LEU A 84 -2.14 -19.68 -19.98
N VAL A 85 -3.20 -18.88 -20.01
CA VAL A 85 -4.56 -19.35 -20.33
C VAL A 85 -4.65 -19.82 -21.78
N ARG A 86 -4.01 -19.12 -22.73
CA ARG A 86 -3.98 -19.52 -24.14
C ARG A 86 -3.27 -20.86 -24.34
N ASP A 87 -2.10 -21.04 -23.72
CA ASP A 87 -1.31 -22.27 -23.84
C ASP A 87 -2.07 -23.47 -23.24
N LEU A 88 -2.71 -23.30 -22.08
CA LEU A 88 -3.53 -24.32 -21.45
C LEU A 88 -4.79 -24.66 -22.27
N ALA A 89 -5.47 -23.65 -22.82
CA ALA A 89 -6.62 -23.82 -23.69
C ALA A 89 -6.26 -24.64 -24.94
N SER A 90 -5.13 -24.32 -25.59
CA SER A 90 -4.62 -25.09 -26.72
C SER A 90 -4.28 -26.53 -26.35
N LYS A 91 -3.61 -26.76 -25.21
CA LYS A 91 -3.24 -28.10 -24.74
C LYS A 91 -4.45 -28.98 -24.46
N LEU A 92 -5.53 -28.40 -23.95
CA LEU A 92 -6.78 -29.11 -23.62
C LEU A 92 -7.80 -29.11 -24.77
N ASN A 93 -7.44 -28.51 -25.91
CA ASN A 93 -8.32 -28.34 -27.07
C ASN A 93 -9.66 -27.68 -26.71
N LYS A 94 -9.63 -26.64 -25.87
CA LYS A 94 -10.80 -25.85 -25.45
C LYS A 94 -10.72 -24.43 -26.00
N GLN A 95 -11.87 -23.85 -26.29
CA GLN A 95 -11.99 -22.41 -26.58
C GLN A 95 -12.33 -21.69 -25.27
N ILE A 96 -11.48 -20.74 -24.89
CA ILE A 96 -11.60 -19.98 -23.64
C ILE A 96 -11.39 -18.49 -23.98
N GLU A 97 -12.25 -17.63 -23.42
CA GLU A 97 -12.08 -16.19 -23.42
C GLU A 97 -11.64 -15.74 -22.02
N LEU A 98 -10.56 -14.95 -21.95
CA LEU A 98 -10.03 -14.40 -20.70
C LEU A 98 -10.41 -12.92 -20.59
N THR A 99 -11.13 -12.58 -19.53
CA THR A 99 -11.46 -11.18 -19.17
C THR A 99 -10.73 -10.80 -17.89
N LEU A 100 -9.93 -9.72 -17.94
CA LEU A 100 -9.20 -9.18 -16.80
C LEU A 100 -9.87 -7.87 -16.37
N MET A 101 -10.22 -7.75 -15.09
CA MET A 101 -10.84 -6.55 -14.51
C MET A 101 -9.98 -6.04 -13.35
N GLY A 102 -9.82 -4.72 -13.26
CA GLY A 102 -9.05 -4.08 -12.18
C GLY A 102 -7.53 -4.04 -12.39
N SER A 103 -7.04 -4.09 -13.63
CA SER A 103 -5.59 -4.01 -13.93
C SER A 103 -4.95 -2.71 -13.43
N SER A 104 -5.72 -1.61 -13.39
CA SER A 104 -5.28 -0.30 -12.88
C SER A 104 -5.33 -0.18 -11.36
N THR A 105 -5.91 -1.16 -10.64
CA THR A 105 -5.94 -1.14 -9.18
C THR A 105 -4.52 -1.25 -8.67
N GLU A 106 -4.13 -0.35 -7.79
CA GLU A 106 -2.80 -0.37 -7.20
C GLU A 106 -2.78 -1.22 -5.92
N LEU A 107 -1.67 -1.92 -5.72
CA LEU A 107 -1.45 -2.83 -4.61
C LEU A 107 -0.02 -2.67 -4.09
N ASP A 108 0.22 -3.00 -2.83
CA ASP A 108 1.56 -2.95 -2.26
C ASP A 108 2.51 -3.89 -3.04
N LYS A 109 3.69 -3.39 -3.43
CA LYS A 109 4.69 -4.18 -4.17
C LYS A 109 5.04 -5.50 -3.50
N SER A 110 5.20 -5.53 -2.17
CA SER A 110 5.57 -6.76 -1.45
C SER A 110 4.42 -7.77 -1.46
N LEU A 111 3.18 -7.29 -1.48
CA LEU A 111 2.01 -8.14 -1.67
C LEU A 111 1.96 -8.69 -3.10
N ILE A 112 2.20 -7.85 -4.11
CA ILE A 112 2.31 -8.27 -5.52
C ILE A 112 3.35 -9.39 -5.68
N GLU A 113 4.56 -9.20 -5.16
CA GLU A 113 5.63 -10.19 -5.24
C GLU A 113 5.25 -11.53 -4.61
N ARG A 114 4.46 -11.51 -3.53
CA ARG A 114 3.98 -12.73 -2.85
C ARG A 114 2.83 -13.43 -3.57
N ILE A 115 1.94 -12.69 -4.24
CA ILE A 115 0.76 -13.28 -4.89
C ILE A 115 1.04 -13.78 -6.30
N ILE A 116 2.06 -13.26 -7.00
CA ILE A 116 2.37 -13.64 -8.39
C ILE A 116 2.50 -15.16 -8.53
N ASP A 117 3.32 -15.78 -7.69
CA ASP A 117 3.62 -17.21 -7.81
C ASP A 117 2.39 -18.09 -7.52
N PRO A 118 1.67 -17.94 -6.39
CA PRO A 118 0.42 -18.66 -6.14
C PRO A 118 -0.61 -18.52 -7.25
N LEU A 119 -0.75 -17.30 -7.79
CA LEU A 119 -1.71 -17.00 -8.85
C LEU A 119 -1.36 -17.68 -10.17
N THR A 120 -0.07 -17.84 -10.49
CA THR A 120 0.36 -18.57 -11.68
C THR A 120 0.22 -20.09 -11.59
N HIS A 121 0.06 -20.63 -10.37
CA HIS A 121 -0.01 -22.07 -10.11
C HIS A 121 -1.43 -22.59 -9.81
N LEU A 122 -2.47 -21.77 -10.04
CA LEU A 122 -3.88 -22.19 -10.00
C LEU A 122 -4.23 -23.14 -11.16
#